data_AF-A0A349K560-F1
#
_entry.id   AF-A0A349K560-F1
#
_cell.length_a   1.000
_cell.length_b   1.000
_cell.length_c   1.000
_cell.angle_alpha   90.00
_cell.angle_beta   90.00
_cell.angle_gamma   90.00
#
_symmetry.space_group_name_H-M   'P 1'
#
loop_
_entity.id
_entity.type
_entity.pdbx_description
1 polymer ?
#
loop_
_entity_poly.entity_id
_entity_poly.type
_entity_poly.pdbx_seq_one_letter_code
_entity_poly.pdbx_strand_id
1 'polypeptide(L)'
;MQDIRWANGGAGQTISVGVGGLTPNTPYNVLLLFNEGANRDRHFDIGVNGLLAVDDMTSEGNGVWTNSNSFSYNGTFSSTGAGGLDIVLGREPLPGDPNNTGFTGADNNAILQGIVISRIPEPSASALLGLGLIGLLARRRR
;
A
#
# COMPACT_ATOMS: atom_id res chain seq x y z
N MET A 1 -20.78 11.49 -1.95
CA MET A 1 -19.78 11.73 -0.90
C MET A 1 -18.69 12.61 -1.53
N GLN A 2 -18.17 13.64 -0.86
CA GLN A 2 -17.04 14.41 -1.40
C GLN A 2 -15.73 13.70 -1.05
N ASP A 3 -14.77 13.73 -1.98
CA ASP A 3 -13.41 13.27 -1.75
C ASP A 3 -12.70 14.19 -0.73
N ILE A 4 -11.87 13.62 0.14
CA ILE A 4 -10.99 14.41 1.01
C ILE A 4 -9.78 14.77 0.17
N ARG A 5 -9.72 16.04 -0.26
CA ARG A 5 -8.63 16.57 -1.07
C ARG A 5 -7.53 17.09 -0.17
N TRP A 6 -6.46 16.32 -0.06
CA TRP A 6 -5.20 16.77 0.55
C TRP A 6 -4.39 17.63 -0.40
N ALA A 7 -4.59 17.41 -1.70
CA ALA A 7 -3.99 18.14 -2.81
C ALA A 7 -5.01 19.14 -3.41
N ASN A 8 -4.74 20.45 -3.35
CA ASN A 8 -5.62 21.52 -3.85
C ASN A 8 -4.93 22.55 -4.78
N GLY A 9 -3.72 22.28 -5.27
CA GLY A 9 -2.87 23.25 -5.97
C GLY A 9 -2.58 22.97 -7.45
N GLY A 10 -3.29 22.03 -8.09
CA GLY A 10 -3.09 21.63 -9.49
C GLY A 10 -2.56 20.21 -9.63
N ALA A 11 -2.57 19.67 -10.85
CA ALA A 11 -2.19 18.28 -11.11
C ALA A 11 -0.74 17.97 -10.67
N GLY A 12 -0.56 16.83 -10.02
CA GLY A 12 0.76 16.31 -9.65
C GLY A 12 1.18 16.54 -8.20
N GLN A 13 0.22 16.79 -7.31
CA GLN A 13 0.52 16.90 -5.89
C GLN A 13 0.64 15.54 -5.21
N THR A 14 1.61 15.47 -4.31
CA THR A 14 2.00 14.27 -3.59
C THR A 14 1.45 14.28 -2.17
N ILE A 15 1.00 13.12 -1.70
CA ILE A 15 0.70 12.84 -0.30
C ILE A 15 1.83 11.98 0.24
N SER A 16 2.46 12.42 1.33
CA SER A 16 3.46 11.64 2.06
C SER A 16 2.90 11.26 3.43
N VAL A 17 2.99 9.97 3.76
CA VAL A 17 2.53 9.39 5.02
C VAL A 17 3.70 8.69 5.69
N GLY A 18 4.19 9.30 6.77
CA GLY A 18 5.18 8.68 7.65
C GLY A 18 4.51 7.92 8.78
N VAL A 19 4.75 6.61 8.87
CA VAL A 19 4.34 5.77 10.01
C VAL A 19 5.57 5.46 10.85
N GLY A 20 5.52 5.73 12.15
CA GLY A 20 6.59 5.42 13.10
C GLY A 20 6.14 4.47 14.22
N GLY A 21 7.10 4.02 15.03
CA GLY A 21 6.83 3.19 16.21
C GLY A 21 6.55 1.71 15.89
N LEU A 22 6.91 1.26 14.70
CA LEU A 22 6.79 -0.13 14.30
C LEU A 22 7.98 -0.95 14.80
N THR A 23 7.81 -2.26 14.91
CA THR A 23 8.94 -3.16 15.14
C THR A 23 9.83 -3.14 13.89
N PRO A 24 11.15 -2.88 13.99
CA PRO A 24 12.04 -2.83 12.84
C PRO A 24 12.05 -4.13 12.03
N ASN A 25 12.26 -4.00 10.70
CA ASN A 25 12.38 -5.12 9.75
C ASN A 25 11.24 -6.15 9.82
N THR A 26 10.05 -5.73 10.27
CA THR A 26 8.90 -6.61 10.48
C THR A 26 7.86 -6.37 9.39
N PRO A 27 7.23 -7.42 8.82
CA PRO A 27 6.19 -7.26 7.82
C PRO A 27 4.88 -6.75 8.43
N TYR A 28 4.28 -5.76 7.78
CA TYR A 28 2.98 -5.20 8.09
C TYR A 28 2.09 -5.24 6.85
N ASN A 29 0.80 -5.45 7.06
CA ASN A 29 -0.19 -5.26 6.03
C ASN A 29 -0.68 -3.81 6.06
N VAL A 30 -0.61 -3.16 4.90
CA VAL A 30 -0.96 -1.76 4.69
C VAL A 30 -2.19 -1.72 3.81
N LEU A 31 -3.29 -1.20 4.37
CA LEU A 31 -4.53 -0.95 3.64
C LEU A 31 -4.72 0.57 3.49
N LEU A 32 -4.70 1.03 2.26
CA LEU A 32 -5.01 2.41 1.89
C LEU A 32 -6.46 2.48 1.38
N LEU A 33 -7.22 3.45 1.87
CA LEU A 33 -8.65 3.60 1.58
C LEU A 33 -8.88 4.84 0.73
N PHE A 34 -9.63 4.66 -0.36
CA PHE A 34 -9.90 5.68 -1.37
C PHE A 34 -11.40 5.85 -1.60
N ASN A 35 -11.84 7.09 -1.77
CA ASN A 35 -13.19 7.45 -2.19
C ASN A 35 -13.10 8.59 -3.20
N GLU A 36 -13.60 8.34 -4.41
CA GLU A 36 -13.63 9.29 -5.51
C GLU A 36 -15.02 9.92 -5.62
N GLY A 37 -15.09 11.25 -5.48
CA GLY A 37 -16.36 11.98 -5.39
C GLY A 37 -16.84 12.64 -6.68
N ALA A 38 -15.98 12.89 -7.68
CA ALA A 38 -16.36 13.78 -8.78
C ALA A 38 -15.66 13.55 -10.14
N ASN A 39 -14.32 13.49 -10.18
CA ASN A 39 -13.59 13.73 -11.44
C ASN A 39 -13.24 12.46 -12.21
N ARG A 40 -13.29 11.28 -11.59
CA ARG A 40 -13.28 9.94 -12.24
C ARG A 40 -12.14 9.68 -13.23
N ASP A 41 -11.06 10.44 -13.12
CA ASP A 41 -9.90 10.35 -14.02
C ASP A 41 -8.62 10.64 -13.23
N ARG A 42 -8.62 10.23 -11.95
CA ARG A 42 -7.47 10.38 -11.08
C ARG A 42 -6.55 9.17 -11.14
N HIS A 43 -5.30 9.45 -11.47
CA HIS A 43 -4.25 8.47 -11.74
C HIS A 43 -2.99 8.86 -10.96
N PHE A 44 -2.52 7.97 -10.09
CA PHE A 44 -1.35 8.24 -9.26
C PHE A 44 -0.65 6.95 -8.85
N ASP A 45 0.64 7.04 -8.64
CA ASP A 45 1.47 5.95 -8.17
C ASP A 45 1.42 5.86 -6.66
N ILE A 46 1.71 4.67 -6.15
CA ILE A 46 1.96 4.43 -4.73
C ILE A 46 3.38 3.89 -4.58
N GLY A 47 4.19 4.58 -3.79
CA GLY A 47 5.51 4.12 -3.36
C GLY A 47 5.54 3.80 -1.86
N VAL A 48 6.32 2.80 -1.48
CA VAL A 48 6.58 2.45 -0.08
C VAL A 48 8.07 2.25 0.14
N ASN A 49 8.63 2.92 1.15
CA ASN A 49 10.05 2.92 1.49
C ASN A 49 10.97 3.24 0.29
N GLY A 50 10.55 4.18 -0.56
CA GLY A 50 11.31 4.61 -1.74
C GLY A 50 11.29 3.63 -2.92
N LEU A 51 10.41 2.62 -2.89
CA LEU A 51 10.19 1.68 -3.99
C LEU A 51 8.75 1.79 -4.50
N LEU A 52 8.55 1.57 -5.80
CA LEU A 52 7.21 1.52 -6.38
C LEU A 52 6.45 0.29 -5.83
N ALA A 53 5.24 0.55 -5.34
CA ALA A 53 4.31 -0.47 -4.85
C ALA A 53 3.15 -0.71 -5.82
N VAL A 54 2.63 0.35 -6.44
CA VAL A 54 1.61 0.28 -7.50
C VAL A 54 1.90 1.36 -8.54
N ASP A 55 1.91 0.93 -9.78
CA ASP A 55 1.99 1.75 -10.98
C ASP A 55 0.58 2.17 -11.41
N ASP A 56 0.38 3.47 -11.68
CA ASP A 56 -0.82 4.05 -12.29
C ASP A 56 -2.14 3.60 -11.64
N MET A 57 -2.27 3.78 -10.32
CA MET A 57 -3.50 3.44 -9.63
C MET A 57 -4.61 4.42 -10.02
N THR A 58 -5.70 3.87 -10.57
CA THR A 58 -6.90 4.64 -10.87
C THR A 58 -7.82 4.76 -9.66
N SER A 59 -8.34 5.98 -9.47
CA SER A 59 -9.43 6.29 -8.54
C SER A 59 -10.74 5.52 -8.81
N GLU A 60 -10.89 4.91 -9.97
CA GLU A 60 -11.99 4.00 -10.31
C GLU A 60 -11.75 2.55 -9.83
N GLY A 61 -10.55 2.27 -9.30
CA GLY A 61 -10.11 0.93 -8.94
C GLY A 61 -10.27 -0.09 -10.08
N ASN A 62 -10.36 -1.37 -9.71
CA ASN A 62 -10.53 -2.47 -10.67
C ASN A 62 -12.01 -2.91 -10.79
N GLY A 63 -12.95 -1.96 -10.79
CA GLY A 63 -14.39 -2.24 -10.80
C GLY A 63 -15.25 -1.11 -11.35
N VAL A 64 -16.57 -1.29 -11.38
CA VAL A 64 -17.48 -0.23 -11.84
C VAL A 64 -17.59 0.84 -10.76
N TRP A 65 -17.08 2.04 -11.04
CA TRP A 65 -17.20 3.19 -10.14
C TRP A 65 -18.67 3.58 -9.93
N THR A 66 -19.03 3.93 -8.69
CA THR A 66 -20.30 4.58 -8.35
C THR A 66 -20.06 5.65 -7.29
N ASN A 67 -20.95 6.64 -7.18
CA ASN A 67 -20.87 7.66 -6.13
C ASN A 67 -21.05 7.13 -4.69
N SER A 68 -21.27 5.82 -4.55
CA SER A 68 -21.59 5.11 -3.31
C SER A 68 -20.63 3.96 -3.02
N ASN A 69 -19.58 3.77 -3.83
CA ASN A 69 -18.54 2.79 -3.56
C ASN A 69 -17.21 3.45 -3.17
N SER A 70 -16.28 2.62 -2.74
CA SER A 70 -14.94 3.02 -2.31
C SER A 70 -13.97 1.94 -2.74
N PHE A 71 -12.74 2.35 -2.96
CA PHE A 71 -11.67 1.47 -3.42
C PHE A 71 -10.60 1.40 -2.34
N SER A 72 -9.79 0.37 -2.42
CA SER A 72 -8.70 0.18 -1.47
C SER A 72 -7.52 -0.48 -2.15
N TYR A 73 -6.32 -0.08 -1.73
CA TYR A 73 -5.11 -0.79 -2.04
C TYR A 73 -4.64 -1.55 -0.81
N ASN A 74 -4.27 -2.82 -0.99
CA ASN A 74 -3.74 -3.66 0.07
C ASN A 74 -2.40 -4.25 -0.33
N GLY A 75 -1.37 -4.04 0.50
CA GLY A 75 -0.03 -4.56 0.26
C GLY A 75 0.68 -4.94 1.54
N THR A 76 1.66 -5.84 1.43
CA THR A 76 2.51 -6.24 2.56
C THR A 76 3.89 -5.62 2.41
N PHE A 77 4.32 -4.87 3.41
CA PHE A 77 5.59 -4.15 3.41
C PHE A 77 6.33 -4.33 4.73
N SER A 78 7.64 -4.52 4.64
CA SER A 78 8.50 -4.55 5.83
C SER A 78 8.80 -3.13 6.29
N SER A 79 8.72 -2.91 7.60
CA SER A 79 9.22 -1.68 8.21
C SER A 79 10.73 -1.53 7.98
N THR A 80 11.20 -0.29 7.95
CA THR A 80 12.63 0.02 7.87
C THR A 80 13.37 -0.42 9.14
N GLY A 81 14.70 -0.41 9.10
CA GLY A 81 15.53 -0.66 10.29
C GLY A 81 15.30 0.32 11.44
N ALA A 82 14.71 1.48 11.17
CA ALA A 82 14.31 2.47 12.17
C ALA A 82 12.88 2.26 12.72
N GLY A 83 12.16 1.22 12.26
CA GLY A 83 10.80 0.96 12.70
C GLY A 83 9.77 1.91 12.10
N GLY A 84 9.98 2.33 10.85
CA GLY A 84 9.03 3.18 10.12
C GLY A 84 8.58 2.60 8.79
N LEU A 85 7.50 3.16 8.25
CA LEU A 85 7.09 3.00 6.85
C LEU A 85 6.92 4.40 6.26
N ASP A 86 7.52 4.61 5.10
CA ASP A 86 7.36 5.85 4.32
C ASP A 86 6.49 5.54 3.10
N ILE A 87 5.29 6.11 3.04
CA ILE A 87 4.33 5.84 1.97
C ILE A 87 4.10 7.14 1.22
N VAL A 88 4.28 7.10 -0.10
CA VAL A 88 4.16 8.25 -0.98
C VAL A 88 3.11 7.94 -2.02
N LEU A 89 2.14 8.82 -2.19
CA LEU A 89 1.15 8.75 -3.27
C LEU A 89 1.34 10.00 -4.11
N GLY A 90 1.56 9.86 -5.41
CA GLY A 90 1.84 11.03 -6.24
C GLY A 90 1.83 10.71 -7.72
N ARG A 91 1.99 11.76 -8.52
CA ARG A 91 2.07 11.62 -9.97
C ARG A 91 3.36 10.89 -10.38
N GLU A 92 3.23 10.05 -11.41
CA GLU A 92 4.34 9.43 -12.12
C GLU A 92 5.35 10.48 -12.64
N PRO A 93 6.67 10.22 -12.54
CA PRO A 93 7.28 9.01 -12.00
C PRO A 93 7.64 9.15 -10.52
N LEU A 94 7.32 8.12 -9.73
CA LEU A 94 7.92 7.96 -8.41
C LEU A 94 9.36 7.38 -8.50
N PRO A 95 10.26 7.72 -7.55
CA PRO A 95 11.57 7.08 -7.48
C PRO A 95 11.46 5.56 -7.40
N GLY A 96 12.18 4.86 -8.27
CA GLY A 96 12.16 3.39 -8.31
C GLY A 96 11.08 2.78 -9.19
N ASP A 97 10.29 3.58 -9.89
CA ASP A 97 9.38 3.11 -10.93
C ASP A 97 10.17 2.58 -12.16
N PRO A 98 10.05 1.27 -12.50
CA PRO A 98 10.69 0.67 -13.66
C PRO A 98 10.07 1.09 -15.00
N ASN A 99 8.84 1.59 -14.99
CA ASN A 99 8.06 1.99 -16.17
C ASN A 99 7.89 3.51 -16.23
N ASN A 100 8.98 4.26 -16.02
CA ASN A 100 9.02 5.73 -16.07
C ASN A 100 8.57 6.30 -17.44
N THR A 101 7.28 6.22 -17.69
CA THR A 101 6.58 6.68 -18.88
C THR A 101 5.84 7.97 -18.51
N GLY A 102 4.94 8.42 -19.38
CA GLY A 102 4.19 9.64 -19.12
C GLY A 102 2.88 9.32 -18.43
N PHE A 103 2.61 10.05 -17.35
CA PHE A 103 1.36 10.01 -16.59
C PHE A 103 0.11 9.80 -17.46
N THR A 104 -0.76 8.89 -17.02
CA THR A 104 -2.11 8.70 -17.57
C THR A 104 -3.10 9.65 -16.88
N GLY A 105 -4.23 9.94 -17.54
CA GLY A 105 -5.35 10.70 -16.98
C GLY A 105 -5.18 12.22 -16.99
N ALA A 106 -6.30 12.94 -16.87
CA ALA A 106 -6.31 14.41 -16.82
C ALA A 106 -6.01 14.98 -15.43
N ASP A 107 -6.05 14.15 -14.38
CA ASP A 107 -5.85 14.56 -12.99
C ASP A 107 -4.91 13.58 -12.27
N ASN A 108 -3.74 14.05 -11.84
CA ASN A 108 -2.77 13.20 -11.12
C ASN A 108 -2.65 13.55 -9.64
N ASN A 109 -3.73 14.07 -9.06
CA ASN A 109 -3.75 14.34 -7.63
C ASN A 109 -4.00 13.06 -6.86
N ALA A 110 -3.08 12.72 -5.96
CA ALA A 110 -3.30 11.64 -5.02
C ALA A 110 -4.44 11.97 -4.05
N ILE A 111 -5.18 10.93 -3.65
CA ILE A 111 -6.13 11.00 -2.54
C ILE A 111 -5.87 9.90 -1.53
N LEU A 112 -6.31 10.16 -0.30
CA LEU A 112 -6.29 9.18 0.77
C LEU A 112 -7.36 9.54 1.80
N GLN A 113 -8.28 8.63 2.08
CA GLN A 113 -9.30 8.81 3.12
C GLN A 113 -8.84 8.21 4.44
N GLY A 114 -8.04 7.14 4.38
CA GLY A 114 -7.57 6.47 5.57
C GLY A 114 -6.48 5.47 5.27
N ILE A 115 -5.72 5.15 6.31
CA ILE A 115 -4.69 4.13 6.31
C ILE A 115 -4.91 3.21 7.50
N VAL A 116 -4.80 1.91 7.28
CA VAL A 116 -4.81 0.89 8.32
C VAL A 116 -3.52 0.10 8.23
N ILE A 117 -2.79 0.04 9.33
CA ILE A 117 -1.56 -0.73 9.48
C ILE A 117 -1.85 -1.88 10.44
N SER A 118 -1.73 -3.12 9.97
CA SER A 118 -1.89 -4.31 10.80
C SER A 118 -0.62 -5.15 10.82
N ARG A 119 -0.26 -5.61 12.03
CA ARG A 119 0.91 -6.46 12.21
C ARG A 119 0.60 -7.86 11.69
N ILE A 120 1.52 -8.41 10.90
CA ILE A 120 1.47 -9.81 10.50
C ILE A 120 2.17 -10.62 11.60
N PRO A 121 1.48 -11.53 12.31
CA PRO A 121 2.11 -12.33 13.34
C PRO A 121 3.14 -13.28 12.73
N GLU A 122 4.33 -13.35 13.32
CA GLU A 122 5.26 -14.43 12.99
C GLU A 122 4.69 -15.78 13.43
N PRO A 123 4.93 -16.86 12.67
CA PRO A 123 4.64 -18.20 13.18
C PRO A 123 5.45 -18.43 14.45
N SER A 124 4.78 -18.88 15.52
CA SER A 124 5.46 -19.10 16.79
C SER A 124 6.56 -20.15 16.65
N ALA A 125 7.71 -19.92 17.26
CA ALA A 125 8.82 -20.88 17.27
C ALA A 125 8.36 -22.27 17.76
N SER A 126 7.42 -22.32 18.70
CA SER A 126 6.81 -23.55 19.20
C SER A 126 6.00 -24.29 18.13
N ALA A 127 5.30 -23.59 17.24
CA ALA A 127 4.57 -24.22 16.13
C ALA A 127 5.53 -24.83 15.10
N LEU A 128 6.62 -24.10 14.77
CA LEU A 128 7.68 -24.61 13.88
C LEU A 128 8.41 -25.81 14.49
N LEU A 129 8.77 -25.76 15.76
CA LEU A 129 9.40 -26.87 16.48
C LEU A 129 8.48 -28.09 16.57
N GLY A 130 7.19 -27.87 16.84
CA GLY A 130 6.18 -28.94 16.87
C GLY A 130 6.04 -29.65 15.53
N LEU A 131 5.94 -28.90 14.43
CA LEU A 131 5.92 -29.45 13.06
C LEU A 131 7.22 -30.19 12.72
N GLY A 132 8.38 -29.65 13.11
CA GLY A 132 9.67 -30.29 12.91
C GLY A 132 9.79 -31.62 13.65
N LEU A 133 9.36 -31.68 14.92
CA LEU A 133 9.35 -32.90 15.73
C LEU A 133 8.38 -33.95 15.19
N ILE A 134 7.18 -33.54 14.74
CA ILE A 134 6.20 -34.44 14.11
C ILE A 134 6.77 -35.02 12.81
N GLY A 135 7.41 -34.19 11.97
CA GLY A 135 8.08 -34.64 10.75
C GLY A 135 9.21 -35.63 11.03
N LEU A 136 9.99 -35.39 12.09
CA LEU A 136 11.08 -36.29 12.51
C LEU A 136 10.56 -37.64 13.02
N LEU A 137 9.47 -37.62 13.81
CA LEU A 137 8.82 -38.82 14.32
C LEU A 137 8.13 -39.62 13.22
N ALA A 138 7.53 -38.95 12.23
CA ALA A 138 6.93 -39.59 11.06
C ALA A 138 7.99 -40.24 10.15
N ARG A 139 9.19 -39.64 10.04
CA ARG A 139 10.31 -40.19 9.26
C ARG A 139 10.95 -41.42 9.93
N ARG A 140 10.91 -41.51 11.27
CA ARG A 140 11.49 -42.63 12.03
C ARG A 140 10.65 -43.93 11.98
N ARG A 141 9.40 -43.85 11.49
CA ARG A 141 8.46 -44.98 11.39
C ARG A 141 8.36 -45.59 9.98
N ARG A 142 9.23 -45.20 9.04
CA ARG A 142 9.37 -45.83 7.72
C ARG A 142 10.70 -46.56 7.63
#